data_AF-R4G9Q2-F1
#
_entry.id   AF-R4G9Q2-F1
#
_cell.length_a   1.000
_cell.length_b   1.000
_cell.length_c   1.000
_cell.angle_alpha   90.00
_cell.angle_beta   90.00
_cell.angle_gamma   90.00
#
_symmetry.space_group_name_H-M   'P 1'
#
loop_
_entity.id
_entity.type
_entity.pdbx_description
1 polymer ?
#
loop_
_entity_poly.entity_id
_entity_poly.type
_entity_poly.pdbx_seq_one_letter_code
_entity_poly.pdbx_strand_id
1 'polypeptide(L)'
;MECQSYGSKAHLASILSAEETDFIAKHISTYQHETSSVWMGLYDPRQTGKWNWSDGSIYNYMAWARGQPDFLHGPEYCVELNLFTGFKQWNNNNCKKMNTYICKIKL
;
A
#
# COMPACT_ATOMS: atom_id res chain seq x y z
N MET A 1 -0.39 -7.16 -11.62
CA MET A 1 -1.82 -7.46 -11.78
C MET A 1 -2.13 -8.87 -11.24
N GLU A 2 -1.46 -9.31 -10.16
CA GLU A 2 -1.64 -10.67 -9.67
C GLU A 2 -2.91 -10.79 -8.83
N CYS A 3 -3.25 -9.78 -8.01
CA CYS A 3 -4.46 -9.82 -7.20
C CYS A 3 -5.72 -10.08 -8.03
N GLN A 4 -5.84 -9.47 -9.22
CA GLN A 4 -6.99 -9.64 -10.10
C GLN A 4 -7.15 -11.07 -10.63
N SER A 5 -6.11 -11.91 -10.60
CA SER A 5 -6.22 -13.33 -11.01
C SER A 5 -7.07 -14.16 -10.04
N TYR A 6 -7.17 -13.73 -8.77
CA TYR A 6 -8.02 -14.34 -7.75
C TYR A 6 -9.50 -13.92 -7.85
N GLY A 7 -9.85 -13.04 -8.79
CA GLY A 7 -11.22 -12.63 -9.08
C GLY A 7 -11.38 -11.12 -9.30
N SER A 8 -12.48 -10.72 -9.93
CA SER A 8 -12.76 -9.32 -10.28
C SER A 8 -12.89 -8.37 -9.08
N LYS A 9 -13.14 -8.90 -7.89
CA LYS A 9 -13.19 -8.13 -6.64
C LYS A 9 -11.85 -8.05 -5.89
N ALA A 10 -10.83 -8.76 -6.36
CA ALA A 10 -9.53 -8.85 -5.73
C ALA A 10 -8.57 -7.77 -6.29
N HIS A 11 -8.07 -6.91 -5.41
CA HIS A 11 -7.17 -5.81 -5.75
C HIS A 11 -6.01 -5.75 -4.75
N LEU A 12 -4.99 -4.94 -5.05
CA LEU A 12 -4.05 -4.53 -4.02
C LEU A 12 -4.80 -3.83 -2.90
N ALA A 13 -4.43 -4.11 -1.65
CA ALA A 13 -5.25 -3.75 -0.50
C ALA A 13 -5.45 -2.23 -0.37
N SER A 14 -6.71 -1.83 -0.19
CA SER A 14 -7.07 -0.55 0.41
C SER A 14 -7.01 -0.64 1.93
N ILE A 15 -6.56 0.44 2.58
CA ILE A 15 -6.58 0.58 4.04
C ILE A 15 -7.39 1.82 4.39
N LEU A 16 -8.51 1.62 5.07
CA LEU A 16 -9.54 2.65 5.25
C LEU A 16 -9.74 3.04 6.72
N SER A 17 -9.00 2.42 7.65
CA SER A 17 -9.03 2.76 9.07
C SER A 17 -7.78 2.33 9.84
N ALA A 18 -7.67 2.77 11.09
CA ALA A 18 -6.61 2.34 12.01
C ALA A 18 -6.75 0.86 12.38
N GLU A 19 -7.97 0.39 12.59
CA GLU A 19 -8.25 -1.03 12.90
C GLU A 19 -7.84 -1.93 11.73
N GLU A 20 -8.11 -1.51 10.49
CA GLU A 20 -7.65 -2.24 9.31
C GLU A 20 -6.13 -2.22 9.17
N THR A 21 -5.48 -1.09 9.53
CA THR A 21 -4.02 -0.99 9.58
C THR A 21 -3.43 -2.04 10.52
N ASP A 22 -3.97 -2.16 11.74
CA ASP A 22 -3.51 -3.14 12.72
C ASP A 22 -3.75 -4.59 12.28
N PHE A 23 -4.91 -4.87 11.67
CA PHE A 23 -5.23 -6.19 11.15
C PHE A 23 -4.26 -6.61 10.03
N ILE A 24 -4.03 -5.73 9.05
CA ILE A 24 -3.13 -6.00 7.92
C ILE A 24 -1.68 -6.10 8.39
N ALA A 25 -1.21 -5.18 9.23
CA ALA A 25 0.15 -5.22 9.77
C ALA A 25 0.42 -6.54 10.50
N LYS A 26 -0.52 -6.98 11.36
CA LYS A 26 -0.43 -8.27 12.04
C LYS A 26 -0.40 -9.44 11.06
N HIS A 27 -1.26 -9.42 10.04
CA HIS A 27 -1.29 -10.47 9.01
C HIS A 27 0.06 -10.57 8.29
N ILE A 28 0.60 -9.43 7.82
CA ILE A 28 1.91 -9.38 7.16
C ILE A 28 2.99 -9.90 8.10
N SER A 29 3.11 -9.36 9.32
CA SER A 29 4.14 -9.80 10.28
C SER A 29 4.04 -11.29 10.66
N THR A 30 2.87 -11.90 10.51
CA THR A 30 2.66 -13.33 10.82
C THR A 30 3.10 -14.24 9.68
N TYR A 31 2.80 -13.86 8.43
CA TYR A 31 2.92 -14.75 7.27
C TYR A 31 4.03 -14.37 6.28
N GLN A 32 4.46 -13.11 6.29
CA GLN A 32 5.58 -12.64 5.48
C GLN A 32 6.88 -12.75 6.26
N HIS A 33 7.88 -13.38 5.67
CA HIS A 33 9.21 -13.54 6.28
C HIS A 33 10.31 -12.76 5.56
N GLU A 34 9.98 -12.11 4.44
CA GLU A 34 10.91 -11.23 3.76
C GLU A 34 11.15 -9.92 4.51
N THR A 35 12.40 -9.44 4.47
CA THR A 35 12.79 -8.13 4.97
C THR A 35 12.54 -7.02 3.93
N SER A 36 11.33 -7.01 3.38
CA SER A 36 10.87 -6.02 2.39
C SER A 36 9.63 -5.28 2.87
N SER A 37 9.47 -4.02 2.44
CA SER A 37 8.19 -3.32 2.53
C SER A 37 7.14 -4.01 1.65
N VAL A 38 5.86 -3.76 1.90
CA VAL A 38 4.77 -4.47 1.20
C VAL A 38 3.96 -3.49 0.36
N TRP A 39 3.84 -3.74 -0.94
CA TRP A 39 2.98 -2.93 -1.81
C TRP A 39 1.51 -3.01 -1.39
N MET A 40 0.85 -1.85 -1.43
CA MET A 40 -0.59 -1.71 -1.24
C MET A 40 -1.22 -1.00 -2.44
N GLY A 41 -2.55 -0.88 -2.43
CA GLY A 41 -3.31 -0.40 -3.59
C GLY A 41 -3.34 1.11 -3.78
N LEU A 42 -2.61 1.90 -2.99
CA LEU A 42 -2.59 3.36 -3.11
C LEU A 42 -1.55 3.77 -4.14
N TYR A 43 -1.93 4.66 -5.06
CA TYR A 43 -1.05 5.16 -6.11
C TYR A 43 -1.50 6.55 -6.59
N ASP A 44 -0.59 7.30 -7.20
CA ASP A 44 -0.90 8.55 -7.90
C ASP A 44 -0.88 8.32 -9.42
N PRO A 45 -2.03 8.19 -10.09
CA PRO A 45 -2.09 7.91 -11.53
C PRO A 45 -1.58 9.07 -12.40
N ARG A 46 -1.63 10.31 -11.90
CA ARG A 46 -1.40 11.52 -12.70
C ARG A 46 -0.17 12.30 -12.31
N GLN A 47 0.57 11.85 -11.30
CA GLN A 47 1.79 12.51 -10.82
C GLN A 47 1.48 13.95 -10.33
N THR A 48 0.38 14.10 -9.58
CA THR A 48 -0.17 15.39 -9.14
C THR A 48 -0.20 15.56 -7.63
N GLY A 49 0.32 14.61 -6.86
CA GLY A 49 0.14 14.49 -5.42
C GLY A 49 -1.26 14.00 -5.01
N LYS A 50 -2.04 13.45 -5.95
CA LYS A 50 -3.43 13.01 -5.71
C LYS A 50 -3.51 11.49 -5.74
N TRP A 51 -3.71 10.91 -4.57
CA TRP A 51 -3.70 9.47 -4.35
C TRP A 51 -5.08 8.84 -4.57
N ASN A 52 -5.09 7.67 -5.21
CA ASN A 52 -6.28 6.87 -5.47
C ASN A 52 -6.04 5.42 -5.05
N TRP A 53 -7.09 4.76 -4.57
CA TRP A 53 -7.06 3.31 -4.36
C TRP A 53 -7.36 2.57 -5.67
N SER A 54 -6.59 1.52 -5.96
CA SER A 54 -6.77 0.67 -7.15
C SER A 54 -8.12 -0.07 -7.19
N ASP A 55 -8.78 -0.21 -6.04
CA ASP A 55 -10.09 -0.85 -5.88
C ASP A 55 -11.27 0.15 -5.86
N GLY A 56 -11.00 1.41 -6.20
CA GLY A 56 -12.00 2.50 -6.24
C GLY A 56 -12.50 2.98 -4.87
N SER A 57 -11.91 2.54 -3.75
CA SER A 57 -12.27 3.07 -2.42
C SER A 57 -12.02 4.56 -2.30
N ILE A 58 -12.75 5.21 -1.40
CA ILE A 58 -12.55 6.64 -1.09
C ILE A 58 -11.24 6.80 -0.32
N TYR A 59 -10.41 7.77 -0.74
CA TYR A 59 -9.20 8.16 -0.02
C TYR A 59 -9.55 9.17 1.09
N ASN A 60 -9.90 8.66 2.28
CA ASN A 60 -10.25 9.47 3.45
C ASN A 60 -9.49 9.10 4.74
N TYR A 61 -8.71 8.02 4.72
CA TYR A 61 -7.80 7.63 5.78
C TYR A 61 -6.36 7.80 5.30
N MET A 62 -5.47 8.18 6.22
CA MET A 62 -4.05 8.42 5.92
C MET A 62 -3.18 7.94 7.08
N ALA A 63 -2.12 7.20 6.78
CA ALA A 63 -1.12 6.77 7.77
C ALA A 63 0.31 6.95 7.23
N TRP A 64 0.60 8.07 6.58
CA TRP A 64 1.94 8.37 6.08
C TRP A 64 3.00 8.34 7.19
N ALA A 65 4.16 7.77 6.90
CA ALA A 65 5.31 7.85 7.78
C ALA A 65 5.79 9.29 7.88
N ARG A 66 6.56 9.60 8.94
CA ARG A 66 7.10 10.95 9.14
C ARG A 66 7.93 11.38 7.91
N GLY A 67 7.56 12.51 7.32
CA GLY A 67 8.23 13.06 6.14
C GLY A 67 7.66 12.57 4.80
N GLN A 68 6.70 11.65 4.82
CA GLN A 68 6.04 11.11 3.62
C GLN A 68 4.68 11.78 3.35
N PRO A 69 4.21 11.80 2.09
CA PRO A 69 4.96 11.40 0.90
C PRO A 69 6.07 12.39 0.55
N ASP A 70 7.22 11.89 0.10
CA ASP A 70 8.32 12.70 -0.44
C ASP A 70 8.58 12.37 -1.92
N PHE A 71 9.35 13.20 -2.62
CA PHE A 71 9.69 12.93 -4.03
C PHE A 71 11.19 13.11 -4.26
N LEU A 72 11.99 12.79 -3.23
CA LEU A 72 13.42 13.09 -3.19
C LEU A 72 14.22 12.22 -4.18
N HIS A 73 13.66 11.09 -4.60
CA HIS A 73 14.32 10.12 -5.46
C HIS A 73 13.68 9.97 -6.85
N GLY A 74 12.83 10.93 -7.24
CA GLY A 74 12.18 10.97 -8.56
C GLY A 74 10.73 10.46 -8.53
N PRO A 75 10.26 9.74 -9.57
CA PRO A 75 8.84 9.38 -9.70
C PRO A 75 8.41 8.28 -8.72
N GLU A 76 8.00 8.68 -7.52
CA GLU A 76 7.56 7.80 -6.43
C GLU A 76 6.03 7.82 -6.27
N TYR A 77 5.34 7.14 -7.19
CA TYR A 77 3.87 7.22 -7.31
C TYR A 77 3.12 5.97 -6.84
N CYS A 78 3.82 4.97 -6.29
CA CYS A 78 3.21 3.79 -5.69
C CYS A 78 3.49 3.78 -4.19
N VAL A 79 2.61 3.19 -3.40
CA VAL A 79 2.72 3.24 -1.94
C VAL A 79 2.93 1.85 -1.37
N GLU A 80 3.91 1.75 -0.48
CA GLU A 80 4.25 0.55 0.29
C GLU A 80 3.96 0.76 1.78
N LEU A 81 3.61 -0.31 2.47
CA LEU A 81 3.61 -0.42 3.92
C LEU A 81 5.05 -0.55 4.40
N ASN A 82 5.49 0.42 5.19
CA ASN A 82 6.89 0.55 5.58
C ASN A 82 7.26 -0.48 6.65
N LEU A 83 8.17 -1.39 6.31
CA LEU A 83 8.72 -2.42 7.19
C LEU A 83 9.21 -1.85 8.54
N PHE A 84 9.92 -0.71 8.53
CA PHE A 84 10.52 -0.10 9.73
C PHE A 84 9.48 0.47 10.71
N THR A 85 8.22 0.57 10.28
CA THR A 85 7.10 1.00 11.13
C THR A 85 6.23 -0.16 11.59
N GLY A 86 6.71 -1.40 11.38
CA GLY A 86 5.92 -2.61 11.58
C GLY A 86 4.74 -2.70 10.61
N PHE A 87 4.92 -2.19 9.37
CA PHE A 87 3.90 -2.13 8.33
C PHE A 87 2.68 -1.25 8.66
N LYS A 88 2.77 -0.40 9.69
CA LYS A 88 1.65 0.44 10.13
C LYS A 88 1.58 1.80 9.44
N GLN A 89 2.68 2.25 8.82
CA GLN A 89 2.74 3.53 8.15
C GLN A 89 3.18 3.40 6.70
N TRP A 90 2.86 4.40 5.91
CA TRP A 90 2.99 4.37 4.46
C TRP A 90 4.22 5.12 3.99
N ASN A 91 4.83 4.62 2.92
CA ASN A 91 5.92 5.25 2.21
C ASN A 91 5.57 5.25 0.72
N ASN A 92 5.73 6.36 0.02
CA ASN A 92 5.67 6.31 -1.43
C ASN A 92 7.05 5.96 -1.98
N ASN A 93 7.08 5.22 -3.08
CA ASN A 93 8.31 4.68 -3.64
C ASN A 93 8.15 4.48 -5.15
N ASN A 94 9.26 4.24 -5.82
CA ASN A 94 9.30 3.97 -7.25
C ASN A 94 8.53 2.67 -7.56
N CYS A 95 7.48 2.76 -8.38
CA CYS A 95 6.64 1.62 -8.75
C CYS A 95 7.40 0.43 -9.38
N LYS A 96 8.62 0.65 -9.87
CA LYS A 96 9.48 -0.40 -10.45
C LYS A 96 10.27 -1.19 -9.40
N LYS A 97 10.26 -0.76 -8.13
CA LYS A 97 10.90 -1.50 -7.04
C LYS A 97 10.19 -2.83 -6.84
N MET A 98 10.98 -3.90 -6.78
CA MET A 98 10.48 -5.23 -6.43
C MET A 98 10.20 -5.26 -4.93
N ASN A 99 8.94 -5.48 -4.59
CA ASN A 99 8.49 -5.76 -3.24
C ASN A 99 7.45 -6.86 -3.29
N THR A 100 7.21 -7.46 -2.13
CA THR A 100 6.02 -8.27 -1.90
C THR A 100 4.78 -7.37 -1.87
N TYR A 101 3.59 -7.96 -1.92
CA TYR A 101 2.34 -7.21 -2.02
C TYR A 101 1.22 -7.90 -1.24
N ILE A 102 0.22 -7.13 -0.84
CA ILE A 102 -0.98 -7.66 -0.18
C ILE A 102 -2.22 -7.42 -1.03
N CYS A 103 -3.00 -8.48 -1.23
CA CYS A 103 -4.29 -8.43 -1.91
C CYS A 103 -5.44 -8.38 -0.89
N LYS A 104 -6.51 -7.67 -1.25
CA LYS A 104 -7.77 -7.62 -0.51
C LYS A 104 -8.91 -7.95 -1.46
N ILE A 105 -9.80 -8.84 -1.03
CA ILE A 105 -11.05 -9.14 -1.74
C ILE A 105 -12.15 -8.33 -1.06
N LYS A 106 -12.80 -7.42 -1.81
CA LYS A 106 -14.05 -6.81 -1.35
C LYS A 106 -15.16 -7.83 -1.48
N LEU A 107 -15.90 -8.07 -0.38
CA LEU A 107 -17.09 -8.92 -0.41
C LEU A 107 -18.28 -8.14 -0.99
#